data_AF-A0A1L9GTW7-F1
#
_entry.id   AF-A0A1L9GTW7-F1
#
_cell.length_a   1.000
_cell.length_b   1.000
_cell.length_c   1.000
_cell.angle_alpha   90.00
_cell.angle_beta   90.00
_cell.angle_gamma   90.00
#
_symmetry.space_group_name_H-M   'P 1'
#
loop_
_entity.id
_entity.type
_entity.pdbx_description
1 polymer ?
#
loop_
_entity_poly.entity_id
_entity_poly.type
_entity_poly.pdbx_seq_one_letter_code
_entity_poly.pdbx_strand_id
1 'polypeptide(L)'
;MSSYSEGQTHQLMERLESELLTPHDVTLLGQFNNWPGILDLIHGRAEIVPKRHVIDCDADPFLSESWSVEQHVKGGQLEWDPAKVALYLTEEQNCGSIKGDKLREELKSRHVLNANVLDYLLANPHLIPEAWKGKYVFFWGTIYRGPGGDLYVRCLDWGGDGWRWGCYWLDDGWRASNPALVLAS
;
A
#
# COMPACT_ATOMS: atom_id res chain seq x y z
N MET A 1 -1.67 -13.14 40.94
CA MET A 1 -3.13 -13.01 40.80
C MET A 1 -3.43 -11.63 40.27
N SER A 2 -4.34 -11.51 39.32
CA SER A 2 -4.76 -10.21 38.79
C SER A 2 -5.40 -9.36 39.89
N SER A 3 -5.13 -8.06 39.92
CA SER A 3 -5.82 -7.10 40.80
C SER A 3 -7.19 -6.70 40.25
N TYR A 4 -7.52 -7.09 39.01
CA TYR A 4 -8.79 -6.80 38.35
C TYR A 4 -9.84 -7.84 38.74
N SER A 5 -11.07 -7.40 39.01
CA SER A 5 -12.18 -8.32 39.24
C SER A 5 -12.63 -9.00 37.94
N GLU A 6 -13.24 -10.18 38.07
CA GLU A 6 -13.86 -10.86 36.92
C GLU A 6 -14.91 -9.97 36.24
N GLY A 7 -15.71 -9.23 37.04
CA GLY A 7 -16.71 -8.30 36.52
C GLY A 7 -16.12 -7.15 35.68
N GLN A 8 -15.01 -6.56 36.12
CA GLN A 8 -14.30 -5.53 35.34
C GLN A 8 -13.76 -6.08 34.02
N THR A 9 -13.23 -7.29 34.06
CA THR A 9 -12.69 -7.97 32.87
C THR A 9 -13.81 -8.27 31.88
N HIS A 10 -14.95 -8.79 32.37
CA HIS A 10 -16.10 -9.12 31.54
C HIS A 10 -16.68 -7.89 30.85
N GLN A 11 -16.91 -6.80 31.59
CA GLN A 11 -17.42 -5.54 31.04
C GLN A 11 -16.54 -4.99 29.92
N LEU A 12 -15.20 -5.03 30.09
CA LEU A 12 -14.28 -4.59 29.06
C LEU A 12 -14.39 -5.46 27.80
N MET A 13 -14.42 -6.78 27.97
CA MET A 13 -14.49 -7.71 26.83
C MET A 13 -15.79 -7.56 26.04
N GLU A 14 -16.94 -7.46 26.71
CA GLU A 14 -18.23 -7.19 26.03
C GLU A 14 -18.18 -5.89 25.23
N ARG A 15 -17.55 -4.84 25.78
CA ARG A 15 -17.43 -3.56 25.09
C ARG A 15 -16.55 -3.67 23.84
N LEU A 16 -15.40 -4.35 23.93
CA LEU A 16 -14.49 -4.56 22.80
C LEU A 16 -15.20 -5.33 21.67
N GLU A 17 -15.94 -6.38 21.99
CA GLU A 17 -16.72 -7.15 21.03
C GLU A 17 -17.83 -6.32 20.38
N SER A 18 -18.55 -5.49 21.15
CA SER A 18 -19.61 -4.61 20.63
C SER A 18 -19.10 -3.56 19.65
N GLU A 19 -17.82 -3.18 19.76
CA GLU A 19 -17.14 -2.21 18.89
C GLU A 19 -16.37 -2.90 17.74
N LEU A 20 -16.62 -4.21 17.53
CA LEU A 20 -16.03 -5.01 16.46
C LEU A 20 -14.51 -5.21 16.55
N LEU A 21 -13.90 -5.04 17.72
CA LEU A 21 -12.50 -5.36 17.91
C LEU A 21 -12.31 -6.89 17.87
N THR A 22 -11.30 -7.33 17.12
CA THR A 22 -10.97 -8.73 16.98
C THR A 22 -10.03 -9.19 18.10
N PRO A 23 -9.91 -10.52 18.36
CA PRO A 23 -8.90 -11.04 19.28
C PRO A 23 -7.47 -10.62 18.93
N HIS A 24 -7.20 -10.36 17.65
CA HIS A 24 -5.92 -9.83 17.19
C HIS A 24 -5.68 -8.40 17.68
N ASP A 25 -6.70 -7.53 17.60
CA ASP A 25 -6.62 -6.15 18.08
C ASP A 25 -6.36 -6.08 19.59
N VAL A 26 -7.01 -6.97 20.36
CA VAL A 26 -6.77 -7.10 21.81
C VAL A 26 -5.33 -7.52 22.10
N THR A 27 -4.77 -8.42 21.29
CA THR A 27 -3.36 -8.84 21.39
C THR A 27 -2.41 -7.68 21.10
N LEU A 28 -2.69 -6.88 20.06
CA LEU A 28 -1.90 -5.69 19.73
C LEU A 28 -1.95 -4.64 20.84
N LEU A 29 -3.12 -4.43 21.45
CA LEU A 29 -3.27 -3.54 22.61
C LEU A 29 -2.40 -4.01 23.78
N GLY A 30 -2.38 -5.32 24.06
CA GLY A 30 -1.55 -5.91 25.11
C GLY A 30 -0.04 -5.77 24.85
N GLN A 31 0.38 -5.79 23.58
CA GLN A 31 1.76 -5.61 23.15
C GLN A 31 2.15 -4.14 22.94
N PHE A 32 1.24 -3.20 23.19
CA PHE A 32 1.48 -1.80 22.90
C PHE A 32 2.53 -1.21 23.86
N ASN A 33 3.53 -0.54 23.30
CA ASN A 33 4.68 -0.08 24.08
C ASN A 33 4.44 1.25 24.81
N ASN A 34 3.47 2.07 24.36
CA ASN A 34 3.21 3.40 24.93
C ASN A 34 1.95 3.43 25.84
N TRP A 35 1.99 2.65 26.91
CA TRP A 35 0.96 2.68 27.95
C TRP A 35 0.75 4.05 28.62
N PRO A 36 1.77 4.89 28.86
CA PRO A 36 1.56 6.25 29.38
C PRO A 36 0.60 7.07 28.50
N GLY A 37 0.75 6.98 27.18
CA GLY A 37 -0.16 7.66 26.25
C GLY A 37 -1.60 7.13 26.33
N ILE A 38 -1.79 5.81 26.50
CA ILE A 38 -3.12 5.23 26.71
C ILE A 38 -3.73 5.74 28.02
N LEU A 39 -2.94 5.83 29.09
CA LEU A 39 -3.41 6.36 30.37
C LEU A 39 -3.76 7.85 30.28
N ASP A 40 -3.00 8.64 29.53
CA ASP A 40 -3.35 10.04 29.26
C ASP A 40 -4.67 10.15 28.51
N LEU A 41 -4.92 9.28 27.52
CA LEU A 41 -6.20 9.21 26.82
C LEU A 41 -7.36 8.87 27.76
N ILE A 42 -7.23 7.80 28.58
CA ILE A 42 -8.28 7.36 29.51
C ILE A 42 -8.61 8.45 30.54
N HIS A 43 -7.60 9.20 30.98
CA HIS A 43 -7.78 10.31 31.92
C HIS A 43 -8.17 11.64 31.27
N GLY A 44 -8.40 11.69 29.96
CA GLY A 44 -8.79 12.91 29.24
C GLY A 44 -7.68 13.96 29.12
N ARG A 45 -6.40 13.56 29.21
CA ARG A 45 -5.22 14.41 29.01
C ARG A 45 -4.67 14.36 27.58
N ALA A 46 -5.13 13.41 26.78
CA ALA A 46 -4.75 13.26 25.38
C ALA A 46 -5.98 12.99 24.50
N GLU A 47 -5.85 13.25 23.21
CA GLU A 47 -6.88 13.02 22.19
C GLU A 47 -6.37 12.00 21.17
N ILE A 48 -7.29 11.17 20.63
CA ILE A 48 -6.97 10.31 19.48
C ILE A 48 -7.04 11.18 18.22
N VAL A 49 -5.89 11.33 17.57
CA VAL A 49 -5.80 12.01 16.26
C VAL A 49 -5.48 10.96 15.19
N PRO A 50 -6.25 10.89 14.09
CA PRO A 50 -5.93 10.01 12.97
C PRO A 50 -4.53 10.30 12.43
N LYS A 51 -3.72 9.25 12.29
CA LYS A 51 -2.40 9.37 11.69
C LYS A 51 -2.55 9.57 10.18
N ARG A 52 -2.11 10.73 9.68
CA ARG A 52 -2.05 11.00 8.23
C ARG A 52 -0.77 10.43 7.66
N HIS A 53 -0.88 9.78 6.52
CA HIS A 53 0.24 9.18 5.81
C HIS A 53 0.51 10.00 4.54
N VAL A 54 1.45 10.94 4.62
CA VAL A 54 1.80 11.79 3.47
C VAL A 54 3.07 11.23 2.82
N ILE A 55 3.01 11.01 1.50
CA ILE A 55 4.06 10.42 0.68
C ILE A 55 4.59 11.49 -0.28
N ASP A 56 5.91 11.70 -0.27
CA ASP A 56 6.57 12.57 -1.24
C ASP A 56 6.78 11.85 -2.58
N CYS A 57 5.91 12.16 -3.54
CA CYS A 57 5.96 11.59 -4.89
C CYS A 57 6.93 12.36 -5.81
N ASP A 58 7.64 13.38 -5.33
CA ASP A 58 8.62 14.15 -6.11
C ASP A 58 10.07 13.77 -5.82
N ALA A 59 10.28 13.04 -4.72
CA ALA A 59 11.57 12.48 -4.34
C ALA A 59 12.12 11.53 -5.41
N ASP A 60 13.44 11.44 -5.51
CA ASP A 60 14.07 10.53 -6.45
C ASP A 60 13.71 9.07 -6.09
N PRO A 61 13.19 8.29 -7.06
CA PRO A 61 12.77 6.93 -6.78
C PRO A 61 13.95 6.04 -6.44
N PHE A 62 13.69 4.99 -5.65
CA PHE A 62 14.71 4.00 -5.32
C PHE A 62 15.35 3.42 -6.59
N LEU A 63 16.68 3.39 -6.62
CA LEU A 63 17.52 2.87 -7.70
C LEU A 63 18.44 1.77 -7.16
N SER A 64 18.58 0.67 -7.89
CA SER A 64 19.67 -0.29 -7.69
C SER A 64 20.91 0.16 -8.48
N GLU A 65 22.10 -0.29 -8.06
CA GLU A 65 23.40 0.22 -8.55
C GLU A 65 23.63 0.15 -10.07
N SER A 66 22.83 -0.64 -10.81
CA SER A 66 22.96 -0.83 -12.25
C SER A 66 21.75 -0.36 -13.07
N TRP A 67 20.77 0.25 -12.41
CA TRP A 67 19.52 0.70 -13.03
C TRP A 67 19.49 2.22 -13.15
N SER A 68 18.71 2.72 -14.10
CA SER A 68 18.42 4.14 -14.26
C SER A 68 16.91 4.38 -14.35
N VAL A 69 16.49 5.61 -14.15
CA VAL A 69 15.08 6.01 -14.30
C VAL A 69 14.91 6.59 -15.70
N GLU A 70 14.06 5.94 -16.49
CA GLU A 70 13.67 6.42 -17.82
C GLU A 70 12.60 7.49 -17.72
N GLN A 71 11.63 7.28 -16.84
CA GLN A 71 10.52 8.20 -16.63
C GLN A 71 10.13 8.19 -15.16
N HIS A 72 9.86 9.37 -14.62
CA HIS A 72 9.25 9.52 -13.31
C HIS A 72 8.22 10.64 -13.35
N VAL A 73 6.96 10.28 -13.16
CA VAL A 73 5.83 11.19 -13.06
C VAL A 73 5.75 11.65 -11.62
N LYS A 74 6.10 12.91 -11.43
CA LYS A 74 6.00 13.62 -10.16
C LYS A 74 4.54 13.87 -9.79
N GLY A 75 4.23 13.75 -8.50
CA GLY A 75 2.87 13.78 -7.97
C GLY A 75 2.69 14.72 -6.78
N GLY A 76 3.74 15.42 -6.37
CA GLY A 76 3.76 16.25 -5.17
C GLY A 76 3.60 15.45 -3.88
N GLN A 77 2.94 16.04 -2.90
CA GLN A 77 2.63 15.40 -1.62
C GLN A 77 1.29 14.67 -1.74
N LEU A 78 1.33 13.34 -1.67
CA LEU A 78 0.14 12.49 -1.71
C LEU A 78 -0.24 12.08 -0.29
N GLU A 79 -1.42 12.52 0.18
CA GLU A 79 -2.03 11.93 1.37
C GLU A 79 -2.61 10.56 1.01
N TRP A 80 -1.99 9.50 1.52
CA TRP A 80 -2.37 8.12 1.29
C TRP A 80 -3.73 7.82 1.90
N ASP A 81 -4.64 7.41 1.03
CA ASP A 81 -5.97 6.92 1.40
C ASP A 81 -6.32 5.77 0.44
N PRO A 82 -6.44 4.51 0.93
CA PRO A 82 -6.77 3.38 0.08
C PRO A 82 -8.14 3.51 -0.59
N ALA A 83 -9.03 4.38 -0.09
CA ALA A 83 -10.33 4.66 -0.72
C ALA A 83 -10.23 5.61 -1.92
N LYS A 84 -9.13 6.36 -2.06
CA LYS A 84 -8.89 7.31 -3.17
C LYS A 84 -8.03 6.72 -4.29
N VAL A 85 -7.76 5.42 -4.24
CA VAL A 85 -6.98 4.71 -5.26
C VAL A 85 -7.80 3.58 -5.86
N ALA A 86 -7.49 3.23 -7.10
CA ALA A 86 -8.13 2.14 -7.81
C ALA A 86 -7.11 1.25 -8.52
N LEU A 87 -7.43 -0.04 -8.60
CA LEU A 87 -6.72 -0.98 -9.45
C LEU A 87 -7.35 -0.95 -10.84
N TYR A 88 -6.69 -0.28 -11.77
CA TYR A 88 -7.17 -0.12 -13.14
C TYR A 88 -6.75 -1.31 -14.01
N LEU A 89 -7.70 -1.80 -14.80
CA LEU A 89 -7.52 -2.80 -15.83
C LEU A 89 -8.19 -2.31 -17.11
N THR A 90 -7.54 -2.54 -18.24
CA THR A 90 -8.13 -2.34 -19.57
C THR A 90 -9.05 -3.51 -19.93
N GLU A 91 -9.96 -3.32 -20.88
CA GLU A 91 -10.82 -4.41 -21.36
C GLU A 91 -9.98 -5.56 -21.95
N GLU A 92 -8.87 -5.24 -22.62
CA GLU A 92 -7.96 -6.24 -23.20
C GLU A 92 -7.25 -7.08 -22.14
N GLN A 93 -6.93 -6.51 -20.97
CA GLN A 93 -6.38 -7.28 -19.85
C GLN A 93 -7.38 -8.32 -19.32
N ASN A 94 -8.68 -8.04 -19.39
CA ASN A 94 -9.72 -8.96 -18.91
C ASN A 94 -9.93 -10.15 -19.85
N CYS A 95 -9.73 -9.96 -21.16
CA CYS A 95 -9.93 -11.02 -22.16
C CYS A 95 -8.62 -11.71 -22.59
N GLY A 96 -7.46 -11.22 -22.17
CA GLY A 96 -6.16 -11.78 -22.54
C GLY A 96 -4.99 -10.98 -21.99
N SER A 97 -4.17 -10.45 -22.89
CA SER A 97 -3.04 -9.60 -22.54
C SER A 97 -2.92 -8.42 -23.49
N ILE A 98 -2.54 -7.26 -22.94
CA ILE A 98 -2.20 -6.06 -23.71
C ILE A 98 -0.67 -5.88 -23.76
N LYS A 99 -0.13 -5.36 -24.87
CA LYS A 99 1.29 -4.99 -24.95
C LYS A 99 1.57 -3.78 -24.06
N GLY A 100 2.69 -3.76 -23.34
CA GLY A 100 2.96 -2.68 -22.38
C GLY A 100 3.08 -1.30 -22.98
N ASP A 101 3.61 -1.14 -24.21
CA ASP A 101 3.60 0.17 -24.88
C ASP A 101 2.19 0.72 -25.05
N LYS A 102 1.25 -0.15 -25.44
CA LYS A 102 -0.15 0.24 -25.64
C LYS A 102 -0.81 0.57 -24.29
N LEU A 103 -0.56 -0.25 -23.27
CA LEU A 103 -1.03 0.03 -21.91
C LEU A 103 -0.47 1.36 -21.38
N ARG A 104 0.81 1.65 -21.62
CA ARG A 104 1.46 2.91 -21.26
C ARG A 104 0.78 4.10 -21.90
N GLU A 105 0.42 4.01 -23.19
CA GLU A 105 -0.33 5.06 -23.88
C GLU A 105 -1.72 5.27 -23.28
N GLU A 106 -2.47 4.21 -23.00
CA GLU A 106 -3.80 4.32 -22.36
C GLU A 106 -3.71 4.98 -20.97
N LEU A 107 -2.68 4.63 -20.20
CA LEU A 107 -2.44 5.16 -18.87
C LEU A 107 -2.02 6.64 -18.85
N LYS A 108 -1.60 7.24 -19.97
CA LYS A 108 -1.32 8.70 -20.02
C LYS A 108 -2.54 9.56 -19.70
N SER A 109 -3.74 9.02 -19.94
CA SER A 109 -5.01 9.68 -19.60
C SER A 109 -5.39 9.55 -18.12
N ARG A 110 -4.59 8.82 -17.33
CA ARG A 110 -4.86 8.48 -15.93
C ARG A 110 -3.77 9.08 -15.02
N HIS A 111 -4.13 9.30 -13.77
CA HIS A 111 -3.18 9.68 -12.73
C HIS A 111 -2.57 8.41 -12.11
N VAL A 112 -1.56 7.85 -12.77
CA VAL A 112 -0.82 6.68 -12.27
C VAL A 112 0.06 7.04 -11.08
N LEU A 113 0.12 6.16 -10.09
CA LEU A 113 1.03 6.33 -8.95
C LEU A 113 2.44 5.81 -9.29
N ASN A 114 3.45 6.43 -8.68
CA ASN A 114 4.85 6.17 -8.96
C ASN A 114 5.51 5.27 -7.89
N ALA A 115 6.77 4.90 -8.09
CA ALA A 115 7.47 3.94 -7.23
C ALA A 115 7.68 4.41 -5.77
N ASN A 116 7.60 5.72 -5.48
CA ASN A 116 7.75 6.21 -4.11
C ASN A 116 6.57 5.75 -3.24
N VAL A 117 5.37 5.65 -3.83
CA VAL A 117 4.20 5.09 -3.16
C VAL A 117 4.43 3.62 -2.83
N LEU A 118 4.99 2.85 -3.77
CA LEU A 118 5.36 1.45 -3.53
C LEU A 118 6.32 1.34 -2.35
N ASP A 119 7.41 2.11 -2.36
CA ASP A 119 8.46 2.03 -1.33
C ASP A 119 7.91 2.42 0.05
N TYR A 120 7.04 3.43 0.11
CA TYR A 120 6.36 3.81 1.35
C TYR A 120 5.43 2.71 1.88
N LEU A 121 4.68 2.05 0.99
CA LEU A 121 3.77 0.96 1.34
C LEU A 121 4.52 -0.28 1.84
N LEU A 122 5.67 -0.60 1.24
CA LEU A 122 6.54 -1.68 1.75
C LEU A 122 7.07 -1.38 3.15
N ALA A 123 7.39 -0.12 3.44
CA ALA A 123 7.81 0.29 4.78
C ALA A 123 6.63 0.32 5.79
N ASN A 124 5.39 0.37 5.31
CA ASN A 124 4.18 0.42 6.13
C ASN A 124 3.12 -0.60 5.66
N PRO A 125 3.38 -1.92 5.76
CA PRO A 125 2.55 -2.91 5.08
C PRO A 125 1.08 -2.98 5.51
N HIS A 126 0.78 -2.50 6.73
CA HIS A 126 -0.59 -2.39 7.28
C HIS A 126 -1.48 -1.40 6.50
N LEU A 127 -0.90 -0.54 5.66
CA LEU A 127 -1.63 0.40 4.81
C LEU A 127 -2.09 -0.21 3.48
N ILE A 128 -1.59 -1.40 3.14
CA ILE A 128 -1.88 -2.05 1.85
C ILE A 128 -3.19 -2.83 1.98
N PRO A 129 -4.18 -2.58 1.10
CA PRO A 129 -5.43 -3.32 1.15
C PRO A 129 -5.25 -4.83 0.95
N GLU A 130 -5.83 -5.62 1.85
CA GLU A 130 -5.84 -7.08 1.76
C GLU A 130 -6.43 -7.61 0.44
N ALA A 131 -7.39 -6.87 -0.15
CA ALA A 131 -7.99 -7.17 -1.45
C ALA A 131 -7.02 -7.10 -2.65
N TRP A 132 -5.79 -6.63 -2.43
CA TRP A 132 -4.73 -6.63 -3.43
C TRP A 132 -3.96 -7.94 -3.47
N LYS A 133 -4.12 -8.82 -2.47
CA LYS A 133 -3.48 -10.14 -2.45
C LYS A 133 -3.91 -10.96 -3.66
N GLY A 134 -2.96 -11.70 -4.24
CA GLY A 134 -3.15 -12.46 -5.49
C GLY A 134 -3.01 -11.63 -6.77
N LYS A 135 -2.65 -10.35 -6.67
CA LYS A 135 -2.36 -9.46 -7.81
C LYS A 135 -0.93 -8.96 -7.74
N TYR A 136 -0.40 -8.58 -8.90
CA TYR A 136 0.83 -7.79 -9.03
C TYR A 136 0.41 -6.35 -9.32
N VAL A 137 0.43 -5.49 -8.31
CA VAL A 137 -0.05 -4.10 -8.44
C VAL A 137 1.09 -3.22 -8.94
N PHE A 138 0.91 -2.60 -10.12
CA PHE A 138 1.98 -1.87 -10.81
C PHE A 138 1.91 -0.36 -10.65
N PHE A 139 3.09 0.25 -10.48
CA PHE A 139 3.26 1.68 -10.24
C PHE A 139 3.84 2.37 -11.48
N TRP A 140 2.99 2.51 -12.50
CA TRP A 140 3.34 3.00 -13.84
C TRP A 140 3.83 4.46 -13.87
N GLY A 141 3.73 5.20 -12.76
CA GLY A 141 4.32 6.53 -12.64
C GLY A 141 5.84 6.53 -12.66
N THR A 142 6.52 5.38 -12.48
CA THR A 142 7.97 5.26 -12.69
C THR A 142 8.28 4.14 -13.68
N ILE A 143 9.06 4.46 -14.72
CA ILE A 143 9.65 3.50 -15.65
C ILE A 143 11.15 3.48 -15.42
N TYR A 144 11.67 2.28 -15.20
CA TYR A 144 13.08 2.03 -15.02
C TYR A 144 13.70 1.49 -16.30
N ARG A 145 14.99 1.76 -16.49
CA ARG A 145 15.81 1.16 -17.54
C ARG A 145 16.90 0.32 -16.90
N GLY A 146 16.86 -0.97 -17.19
CA GLY A 146 17.85 -1.92 -16.71
C GLY A 146 19.17 -1.85 -17.49
N PRO A 147 20.19 -2.61 -17.07
CA PRO A 147 21.52 -2.60 -17.69
C PRO A 147 21.53 -2.99 -19.17
N GLY A 148 20.60 -3.87 -19.57
CA GLY A 148 20.43 -4.31 -20.97
C GLY A 148 19.72 -3.29 -21.87
N GLY A 149 19.27 -2.16 -21.31
CA GLY A 149 18.47 -1.17 -22.03
C GLY A 149 16.95 -1.43 -21.97
N ASP A 150 16.54 -2.60 -21.50
CA ASP A 150 15.14 -2.98 -21.32
C ASP A 150 14.42 -2.09 -20.29
N LEU A 151 13.14 -1.83 -20.54
CA LEU A 151 12.30 -0.99 -19.67
C LEU A 151 11.49 -1.84 -18.70
N TYR A 152 11.38 -1.42 -17.45
CA TYR A 152 10.70 -2.15 -16.41
C TYR A 152 9.76 -1.25 -15.60
N VAL A 153 8.68 -1.86 -15.10
CA VAL A 153 7.77 -1.24 -14.12
C VAL A 153 7.83 -2.05 -12.83
N ARG A 154 7.93 -1.38 -11.68
CA ARG A 154 7.90 -2.05 -10.38
C ARG A 154 6.47 -2.37 -9.97
N CYS A 155 6.33 -3.48 -9.26
CA CYS A 155 5.07 -3.91 -8.66
C CYS A 155 5.21 -4.32 -7.21
N LEU A 156 4.07 -4.35 -6.54
CA LEU A 156 3.87 -4.88 -5.20
C LEU A 156 3.06 -6.19 -5.32
N ASP A 157 3.50 -7.25 -4.64
CA ASP A 157 2.81 -8.53 -4.57
C ASP A 157 2.91 -9.18 -3.18
N TRP A 158 2.00 -10.11 -2.88
CA TRP A 158 1.98 -10.86 -1.64
C TRP A 158 2.61 -12.25 -1.80
N GLY A 159 3.70 -12.50 -1.09
CA GLY A 159 4.49 -13.73 -1.15
C GLY A 159 4.03 -14.87 -0.23
N GLY A 160 2.92 -14.69 0.51
CA GLY A 160 2.41 -15.66 1.49
C GLY A 160 2.76 -15.30 2.93
N ASP A 161 3.98 -14.84 3.17
CA ASP A 161 4.51 -14.41 4.47
C ASP A 161 4.65 -12.88 4.60
N GLY A 162 4.57 -12.15 3.48
CA GLY A 162 4.67 -10.70 3.49
C GLY A 162 4.46 -10.05 2.13
N TRP A 163 4.38 -8.72 2.16
CA TRP A 163 4.43 -7.88 0.95
C TRP A 163 5.87 -7.73 0.49
N ARG A 164 6.08 -7.88 -0.82
CA ARG A 164 7.39 -7.71 -1.48
C ARG A 164 7.20 -6.91 -2.76
N TRP A 165 8.32 -6.51 -3.36
CA TRP A 165 8.30 -5.90 -4.67
C TRP A 165 8.95 -6.76 -5.72
N GLY A 166 8.54 -6.54 -6.96
CA GLY A 166 9.15 -7.10 -8.15
C GLY A 166 9.30 -6.04 -9.24
N CYS A 167 9.83 -6.46 -10.37
CA CYS A 167 9.85 -5.70 -11.61
C CYS A 167 9.31 -6.57 -12.74
N TYR A 168 8.68 -5.94 -13.72
CA TYR A 168 8.17 -6.64 -14.89
C TYR A 168 8.59 -5.89 -16.15
N TRP A 169 8.97 -6.64 -17.18
CA TRP A 169 9.44 -6.08 -18.43
C TRP A 169 8.28 -5.39 -19.14
N LEU A 170 8.52 -4.18 -19.65
CA LEU A 170 7.50 -3.38 -20.28
C LEU A 170 6.97 -4.06 -21.54
N ASP A 171 7.84 -4.66 -22.36
CA ASP A 171 7.46 -5.29 -23.62
C ASP A 171 6.70 -6.62 -23.46
N ASP A 172 6.60 -7.15 -22.24
CA ASP A 172 5.81 -8.36 -21.96
C ASP A 172 4.29 -8.11 -22.11
N GLY A 173 3.53 -9.22 -22.08
CA GLY A 173 2.07 -9.20 -22.08
C GLY A 173 1.49 -8.96 -20.69
N TRP A 174 0.71 -7.90 -20.54
CA TRP A 174 0.08 -7.48 -19.29
C TRP A 174 -1.32 -8.07 -19.18
N ARG A 175 -1.61 -8.82 -18.11
CA ARG A 175 -2.87 -9.58 -17.94
C ARG A 175 -3.76 -8.98 -16.85
N ALA A 176 -4.93 -9.57 -16.61
CA ALA A 176 -5.84 -9.20 -15.52
C ALA A 176 -5.19 -9.22 -14.12
N SER A 177 -4.14 -10.03 -13.92
CA SER A 177 -3.36 -10.08 -12.68
C SER A 177 -2.37 -8.93 -12.51
N ASN A 178 -2.24 -8.05 -13.51
CA ASN A 178 -1.26 -6.97 -13.57
C ASN A 178 -1.93 -5.58 -13.60
N PRO A 179 -2.81 -5.23 -12.65
CA PRO A 179 -3.46 -3.93 -12.64
C PRO A 179 -2.47 -2.79 -12.42
N ALA A 180 -2.76 -1.63 -13.02
CA ALA A 180 -2.08 -0.38 -12.73
C ALA A 180 -2.74 0.31 -11.53
N LEU A 181 -1.93 0.82 -10.60
CA LEU A 181 -2.42 1.64 -9.50
C LEU A 181 -2.59 3.08 -9.97
N VAL A 182 -3.82 3.59 -9.85
CA VAL A 182 -4.20 4.95 -10.23
C VAL A 182 -4.93 5.65 -9.10
N LEU A 183 -4.90 6.98 -9.08
CA LEU A 183 -5.86 7.75 -8.29
C LEU A 183 -7.27 7.54 -8.84
N ALA A 184 -8.21 7.25 -7.95
CA ALA A 184 -9.62 7.23 -8.27
C ALA A 184 -10.06 8.65 -8.63
N SER A 185 -10.81 8.79 -9.72
CA SER A 185 -11.41 10.05 -10.16
C SER A 185 -12.56 10.47 -9.26
#